data_AF-T1BNU7-F1
#
_entry.id   AF-T1BNU7-F1
#
_cell.length_a   1.000
_cell.length_b   1.000
_cell.length_c   1.000
_cell.angle_alpha   90.00
_cell.angle_beta   90.00
_cell.angle_gamma   90.00
#
_symmetry.space_group_name_H-M   'P 1'
#
loop_
_entity.id
_entity.type
_entity.pdbx_description
1 polymer ?
#
loop_
_entity_poly.entity_id
_entity_poly.type
_entity_poly.pdbx_seq_one_letter_code
_entity_poly.pdbx_strand_id
1 'polypeptide(L)'
;ALGVLGGVLLSINLPAIVDGIQRLFHVQFLSPDVYYISNLPSRLEWRDVGWIALLAFVFSMLATLYPAWRASRTQPAEALRYE
;
A
#
# COMPACT_ATOMS: atom_id res chain seq x y z
N ALA A 1 8.54 4.20 5.46
CA ALA A 1 9.52 3.44 4.66
C ALA A 1 9.16 1.95 4.56
N LEU A 2 8.92 1.25 5.67
CA LEU A 2 8.62 -0.20 5.67
C LEU A 2 7.46 -0.61 4.74
N GLY A 3 6.36 0.16 4.71
CA GLY A 3 5.24 -0.14 3.81
C GLY A 3 5.60 -0.07 2.32
N VAL A 4 6.41 0.91 1.91
CA VAL A 4 6.87 1.06 0.52
C VAL A 4 7.82 -0.08 0.16
N LEU A 5 8.77 -0.40 1.04
CA LEU A 5 9.70 -1.51 0.84
C LEU A 5 8.96 -2.85 0.71
N GLY A 6 8.00 -3.10 1.60
CA GLY A 6 7.14 -4.29 1.54
C GLY A 6 6.33 -4.36 0.25
N GLY A 7 5.72 -3.25 -0.19
CA GLY A 7 4.98 -3.19 -1.44
C GLY A 7 5.85 -3.45 -2.68
N VAL A 8 7.07 -2.88 -2.73
CA VAL A 8 8.03 -3.13 -3.81
C VAL A 8 8.48 -4.59 -3.83
N LEU A 9 8.83 -5.15 -2.67
CA LEU A 9 9.19 -6.56 -2.52
C LEU A 9 8.08 -7.50 -3.00
N LEU A 10 6.83 -7.23 -2.60
CA LEU A 10 5.68 -8.02 -3.04
C LEU A 10 5.44 -7.89 -4.54
N SER A 11 5.57 -6.69 -5.10
CA SER A 11 5.39 -6.46 -6.53
C SER A 11 6.43 -7.22 -7.36
N ILE A 12 7.71 -7.20 -6.98
CA ILE A 12 8.76 -7.94 -7.70
C ILE A 12 8.54 -9.46 -7.62
N ASN A 13 8.04 -9.95 -6.49
CA ASN A 13 7.78 -11.37 -6.27
C ASN A 13 6.37 -11.81 -6.70
N LEU A 14 5.57 -10.92 -7.29
CA LEU A 14 4.18 -11.19 -7.68
C LEU A 14 4.04 -12.44 -8.59
N PRO A 15 4.91 -12.67 -9.59
CA PRO A 15 4.79 -13.87 -10.44
C PRO A 15 5.01 -15.16 -9.63
N ALA A 16 6.02 -15.18 -8.75
CA ALA A 16 6.32 -16.35 -7.91
C ALA A 16 5.20 -16.65 -6.90
N ILE A 17 4.56 -15.60 -6.36
CA ILE A 17 3.40 -15.74 -5.46
C ILE A 17 2.21 -16.34 -6.23
N VAL A 18 1.93 -15.83 -7.42
CA VAL A 18 0.84 -16.33 -8.28
C VAL A 18 1.06 -17.80 -8.65
N ASP A 19 2.29 -18.17 -9.07
CA ASP A 19 2.64 -19.56 -9.39
C ASP A 19 2.47 -20.49 -8.18
N GLY A 20 2.85 -20.03 -6.98
CA GLY A 20 2.68 -20.79 -5.74
C GLY A 20 1.20 -21.05 -5.42
N ILE A 21 0.35 -20.04 -5.59
CA ILE A 21 -1.10 -20.15 -5.41
C ILE A 21 -1.69 -21.11 -6.46
N GLN A 22 -1.28 -21.01 -7.73
CA GLN A 22 -1.76 -21.90 -8.79
C GLN A 22 -1.46 -23.38 -8.49
N ARG A 23 -0.25 -23.68 -7.99
CA ARG A 23 0.13 -25.04 -7.58
C ARG A 23 -0.68 -25.54 -6.39
N LEU A 24 -0.99 -24.66 -5.44
CA LEU A 24 -1.76 -25.03 -4.26
C LEU A 24 -3.22 -25.34 -4.60
N PHE A 25 -3.85 -24.51 -5.43
CA PHE A 25 -5.26 -24.64 -5.79
C PHE A 25 -5.52 -25.49 -7.03
N HIS A 26 -4.47 -25.95 -7.73
CA HIS A 26 -4.56 -26.70 -9.01
C HIS A 26 -5.39 -25.98 -10.09
N VAL A 27 -5.49 -24.65 -10.02
CA VAL A 27 -6.22 -23.83 -10.99
C VAL A 27 -5.21 -23.05 -11.83
N GLN A 28 -5.35 -23.11 -13.16
CA GLN A 28 -4.56 -22.30 -14.07
C GLN A 28 -5.30 -20.98 -14.34
N PHE A 29 -4.84 -19.86 -13.76
CA PHE A 29 -5.44 -18.54 -13.99
C PHE A 29 -5.29 -18.07 -15.44
N LEU A 30 -4.21 -18.47 -16.13
CA LEU A 30 -4.00 -18.28 -17.56
C LEU A 30 -3.76 -19.67 -18.19
N SER A 31 -4.77 -20.26 -18.81
CA SER A 31 -4.60 -21.46 -19.63
C SER A 31 -3.76 -21.09 -20.86
N PRO A 32 -2.56 -21.69 -21.06
CA PRO A 32 -1.65 -21.36 -22.17
C PRO A 32 -2.28 -21.54 -23.56
N ASP A 33 -3.37 -22.31 -23.64
CA ASP A 33 -4.06 -22.65 -24.90
C ASP A 33 -4.86 -21.48 -25.51
N VAL A 34 -5.12 -20.40 -24.76
CA VAL A 34 -5.92 -19.24 -25.24
C VAL A 34 -5.16 -17.91 -25.14
N TYR A 35 -4.18 -17.79 -24.23
CA TYR A 35 -3.36 -16.59 -24.07
C TYR A 35 -1.87 -16.95 -24.19
N TYR A 36 -1.23 -16.44 -25.26
CA TYR A 36 0.19 -16.62 -25.60
C TYR A 36 1.18 -15.95 -24.61
N ILE A 37 0.76 -15.72 -23.36
CA ILE A 37 1.51 -15.01 -22.32
C ILE A 37 1.53 -15.89 -21.05
N SER A 38 2.44 -16.85 -21.00
CA SER A 38 2.54 -17.82 -19.88
C SER A 38 3.05 -17.23 -18.56
N ASN A 39 3.27 -15.91 -18.48
CA ASN A 39 3.82 -15.24 -17.29
C ASN A 39 3.11 -13.90 -17.10
N LEU A 40 2.67 -13.60 -15.87
CA LEU A 40 2.21 -12.26 -15.50
C LEU A 40 3.44 -11.33 -15.46
N PRO A 41 3.62 -10.38 -16.40
CA PRO A 41 4.78 -9.51 -16.35
C PRO A 41 4.58 -8.50 -15.21
N SER A 42 5.29 -8.70 -14.09
CA SER A 42 5.36 -7.69 -13.05
C SER A 42 6.30 -6.57 -13.49
N ARG A 43 5.73 -5.46 -13.98
CA ARG A 43 6.49 -4.24 -14.30
C ARG A 43 6.27 -3.23 -13.18
N LEU A 44 7.30 -3.04 -12.36
CA LEU A 44 7.32 -2.00 -11.35
C LEU A 44 7.79 -0.68 -11.97
N GLU A 45 6.89 0.29 -12.05
CA GLU A 45 7.21 1.64 -12.49
C GLU A 45 7.64 2.49 -11.28
N TRP A 46 8.94 2.82 -11.20
CA TRP A 46 9.49 3.62 -10.10
C TRP A 46 8.82 4.99 -9.95
N ARG A 47 8.34 5.56 -11.06
CA ARG A 47 7.58 6.81 -11.06
C ARG A 47 6.29 6.67 -10.25
N ASP A 48 5.58 5.56 -10.41
CA ASP A 48 4.31 5.32 -9.71
C ASP A 48 4.54 5.06 -8.22
N VAL A 49 5.62 4.34 -7.87
CA VAL A 49 6.04 4.17 -6.47
C VAL A 49 6.31 5.52 -5.79
N GLY A 50 7.03 6.41 -6.47
CA GLY A 50 7.31 7.76 -5.97
C GLY A 50 6.04 8.59 -5.76
N TRP A 51 5.12 8.58 -6.73
CA TRP A 51 3.85 9.30 -6.63
C TRP A 51 2.95 8.77 -5.52
N ILE A 52 2.82 7.45 -5.40
CA ILE A 52 2.02 6.83 -4.34
C ILE A 52 2.59 7.14 -2.96
N ALA A 53 3.92 7.07 -2.80
CA ALA A 53 4.56 7.42 -1.54
C ALA A 53 4.33 8.89 -1.14
N LEU A 54 4.42 9.81 -2.11
CA LEU A 54 4.16 11.23 -1.90
C LEU A 54 2.69 11.49 -1.53
N LEU A 55 1.75 10.91 -2.27
CA LEU A 55 0.31 11.04 -2.00
C LEU A 55 -0.06 10.47 -0.62
N ALA A 56 0.48 9.30 -0.28
CA ALA A 56 0.27 8.71 1.04
C ALA A 56 0.80 9.62 2.16
N PHE A 57 1.97 10.24 1.97
CA PHE A 57 2.51 11.22 2.90
C PHE A 57 1.58 12.43 3.06
N VAL A 58 1.14 13.03 1.94
CA VAL A 58 0.21 14.17 1.96
C VAL A 58 -1.10 13.83 2.65
N PHE A 59 -1.70 12.68 2.32
CA PHE A 59 -2.94 12.23 2.97
C PHE A 59 -2.75 11.97 4.46
N SER A 60 -1.63 11.38 4.87
CA SER A 60 -1.34 11.19 6.30
C SER A 60 -1.25 12.52 7.04
N MET A 61 -0.65 13.53 6.42
CA MET A 61 -0.53 14.87 6.98
C MET A 61 -1.90 15.58 7.04
N LEU A 62 -2.74 15.45 6.01
CA LEU A 62 -4.10 15.98 6.02
C LEU A 62 -4.98 15.31 7.08
N ALA A 63 -4.84 13.99 7.22
CA ALA A 63 -5.57 13.22 8.23
C ALA A 63 -5.19 13.61 9.66
N THR A 64 -3.92 13.96 9.92
CA THR A 64 -3.46 14.45 11.23
C THR A 64 -3.75 15.94 11.45
N LEU A 65 -3.93 16.71 10.38
CA LEU A 65 -4.21 18.13 10.48
C LEU A 65 -5.57 18.41 11.16
N TYR A 66 -6.60 17.64 10.85
CA TYR A 66 -7.92 17.77 11.48
C TYR A 66 -7.90 17.58 13.01
N PRO A 67 -7.37 16.46 13.57
CA PRO A 67 -7.29 16.28 15.01
C PRO A 67 -6.31 17.26 15.68
N ALA A 68 -5.19 17.60 15.03
CA ALA A 68 -4.25 18.59 15.56
C ALA A 68 -4.90 19.97 15.68
N TRP A 69 -5.68 20.37 14.68
CA TRP A 69 -6.43 21.63 14.73
C TRP A 69 -7.51 21.60 15.83
N ARG A 70 -8.22 20.47 15.98
CA ARG A 70 -9.18 20.28 17.08
C ARG A 70 -8.52 20.39 18.46
N ALA A 71 -7.36 19.76 18.65
CA ALA A 71 -6.59 19.80 19.90
C ALA A 71 -6.00 21.20 20.18
N SER A 72 -5.63 21.96 19.15
CA SER A 72 -5.12 23.34 19.34
C SER A 72 -6.15 24.32 19.91
N ARG A 73 -7.45 24.00 19.79
CA ARG A 73 -8.56 24.85 20.25
C ARG A 73 -9.14 24.41 21.59
N THR A 74 -8.70 23.30 22.18
CA THR A 74 -9.07 22.92 23.56
C THR A 74 -8.31 23.81 24.53
N GLN A 75 -9.02 24.61 25.33
CA GLN A 75 -8.43 25.54 26.28
C GLN A 75 -7.67 24.77 27.37
N PRO A 76 -6.38 25.11 27.63
CA PRO A 76 -5.55 24.39 28.60
C PRO A 76 -6.04 24.54 30.06
N ALA A 77 -6.99 25.45 30.33
CA ALA A 77 -7.55 25.68 31.66
C ALA A 77 -8.64 24.67 32.09
N GLU A 78 -9.27 23.93 31.16
CA GLU A 78 -10.29 22.92 31.50
C GLU A 78 -9.72 21.52 31.72
N ALA A 79 -8.53 21.21 31.19
CA ALA A 79 -7.87 19.93 31.41
C ALA A 79 -7.36 19.75 32.85
N LEU A 80 -7.04 20.85 33.55
CA LEU A 80 -6.59 20.87 34.95
C LEU A 80 -7.71 21.09 35.98
N ARG A 81 -8.94 21.40 35.55
CA ARG A 81 -10.10 21.61 36.46
C ARG A 81 -10.83 20.29 36.79
N TYR A 82 -10.44 19.19 36.14
CA TYR A 82 -10.96 17.84 36.37
C TYR A 82 -9.88 16.87 36.89
N GLU A 83 -8.71 17.37 37.28
CA GLU A 83 -7.78 16.69 38.19
C GLU A 83 -8.01 17.14 39.64
#